data_AF-A0AB37Z8B2-F1
#
_entry.id   AF-A0AB37Z8B2-F1
#
_cell.length_a   1.000
_cell.length_b   1.000
_cell.length_c   1.000
_cell.angle_alpha   90.00
_cell.angle_beta   90.00
_cell.angle_gamma   90.00
#
_symmetry.space_group_name_H-M   'P 1'
#
loop_
_entity.id
_entity.type
_entity.pdbx_description
1 polymer ?
#
loop_
_entity_poly.entity_id
_entity_poly.type
_entity_poly.pdbx_seq_one_letter_code
_entity_poly.pdbx_strand_id
1 'polypeptide(L)' 'MSNGPCVVQVASYHGKTRQKRWHRCFRGDSRQECHLFIDMAVAEVVADDPLASLLAQEQARENFRIYRLWGVA' A
#
# COMPACT_ATOMS: atom_id res chain seq x y z
N MET A 1 13.72 13.67 8.62
CA MET A 1 12.83 12.72 7.90
C MET A 1 12.00 13.51 6.93
N SER A 2 11.96 13.12 5.66
CA SER A 2 11.53 13.99 4.57
C SER A 2 10.08 13.74 4.15
N ASN A 3 9.23 14.76 4.34
CA ASN A 3 7.80 14.77 3.97
C ASN A 3 7.55 15.01 2.47
N GLY A 4 8.50 14.67 1.60
CA GLY A 4 8.37 14.92 0.17
C GLY A 4 7.43 13.93 -0.53
N PRO A 5 7.14 14.16 -1.82
CA PRO A 5 6.26 13.32 -2.61
C PRO A 5 6.64 11.84 -2.58
N CYS A 6 5.62 10.99 -2.54
CA CYS A 6 5.75 9.54 -2.49
C CYS A 6 4.78 8.84 -3.44
N VAL A 7 5.08 7.59 -3.73
CA VAL A 7 4.22 6.71 -4.51
C VAL A 7 3.93 5.47 -3.68
N VAL A 8 2.66 5.07 -3.64
CA VAL A 8 2.23 3.79 -3.11
C VAL A 8 2.26 2.78 -4.24
N GLN A 9 2.78 1.59 -3.93
CA GLN A 9 2.70 0.43 -4.79
C GLN A 9 1.92 -0.68 -4.10
N VAL A 10 1.13 -1.39 -4.88
CA VAL A 10 0.42 -2.60 -4.45
C VAL A 10 1.05 -3.84 -5.09
N ALA A 11 1.09 -4.92 -4.34
CA ALA A 11 1.56 -6.21 -4.80
C ALA A 11 0.44 -6.98 -5.50
N SER A 12 0.77 -7.57 -6.64
CA SER A 12 -0.03 -8.59 -7.29
C SER A 12 0.76 -9.89 -7.40
N TYR A 13 0.07 -11.01 -7.24
CA TYR A 13 0.65 -12.34 -7.40
C TYR A 13 0.20 -12.90 -8.75
N HIS A 14 1.15 -13.15 -9.65
CA HIS A 14 0.85 -13.67 -10.99
C HIS A 14 1.33 -15.11 -11.17
N GLY A 15 0.47 -15.91 -11.81
CA GLY A 15 0.81 -17.24 -12.33
C GLY A 15 1.00 -18.32 -11.27
N LYS A 16 1.34 -19.54 -11.73
CA LYS A 16 1.57 -20.73 -10.88
C LYS A 16 2.75 -20.59 -9.92
N THR A 17 3.68 -19.67 -10.21
CA THR A 17 4.91 -19.42 -9.44
C THR A 17 4.75 -18.38 -8.34
N ARG A 18 3.56 -17.75 -8.21
CA ARG A 18 3.27 -16.70 -7.20
C ARG A 18 4.33 -15.58 -7.16
N GLN A 19 4.86 -15.19 -8.32
CA GLN A 19 5.83 -14.09 -8.35
C GLN A 19 5.14 -12.78 -7.95
N LYS A 20 5.67 -12.14 -6.91
CA LYS A 20 5.19 -10.85 -6.40
C LYS A 20 5.66 -9.73 -7.33
N ARG A 21 4.74 -9.10 -8.05
CA ARG A 21 5.00 -7.89 -8.86
C ARG A 21 4.42 -6.67 -8.15
N TRP A 22 5.08 -5.53 -8.30
CA TRP A 22 4.70 -4.28 -7.64
C TRP A 22 4.21 -3.26 -8.67
N HIS A 23 2.99 -2.78 -8.49
CA HIS A 23 2.34 -1.84 -9.40
C HIS A 23 2.10 -0.52 -8.67
N ARG A 24 2.36 0.61 -9.34
CA ARG A 24 2.05 1.93 -8.78
C ARG A 24 0.53 2.13 -8.80
N CYS A 25 -0.04 2.51 -7.66
CA CYS A 25 -1.49 2.71 -7.53
C CYS A 25 -1.86 4.11 -7.04
N PHE A 26 -0.98 4.80 -6.32
CA PHE A 26 -1.25 6.15 -5.82
C PHE A 26 0.02 6.98 -5.74
N ARG A 27 -0.09 8.30 -5.93
CA ARG A 27 0.98 9.28 -5.72
C ARG A 27 0.46 10.31 -4.73
N GLY A 28 1.12 10.43 -3.58
CA GLY A 28 0.83 11.44 -2.58
C GLY A 28 1.91 12.52 -2.56
N ASP A 29 1.54 13.70 -2.10
CA ASP A 29 2.44 14.83 -1.92
C ASP A 29 3.20 14.74 -0.58
N SER A 30 2.71 13.89 0.33
CA SER A 30 3.37 13.62 1.60
C SER A 30 3.28 12.15 2.01
N ARG A 31 4.20 11.71 2.89
CA ARG A 31 4.17 10.36 3.46
C ARG A 31 2.87 10.08 4.23
N GLN A 32 2.30 11.09 4.88
CA GLN A 32 1.04 10.95 5.60
C GLN A 32 -0.12 10.61 4.66
N GLU A 33 -0.20 11.29 3.53
CA GLU A 33 -1.21 11.02 2.50
C GLU A 33 -1.08 9.61 1.93
N CYS A 34 0.15 9.17 1.64
CA CYS A 34 0.42 7.80 1.21
C CYS A 34 0.01 6.75 2.26
N HIS A 35 0.17 7.04 3.56
CA HIS A 35 -0.29 6.15 4.63
C HIS A 35 -1.81 6.12 4.75
N LEU A 36 -2.47 7.28 4.70
CA LEU A 36 -3.93 7.36 4.72
C LEU A 36 -4.56 6.59 3.56
N PHE A 37 -3.96 6.67 2.37
CA PHE A 37 -4.40 5.86 1.23
C PHE A 37 -4.33 4.36 1.51
N ILE A 38 -3.22 3.87 2.11
CA ILE A 38 -3.08 2.46 2.47
C ILE A 38 -4.12 2.06 3.52
N ASP A 39 -4.35 2.91 4.52
CA ASP A 39 -5.34 2.65 5.58
C ASP A 39 -6.74 2.47 5.00
N MET A 40 -7.15 3.36 4.10
CA MET A 40 -8.45 3.26 3.41
C MET A 40 -8.54 2.01 2.54
N ALA A 41 -7.51 1.72 1.74
CA ALA A 41 -7.50 0.55 0.87
C ALA A 41 -7.52 -0.78 1.66
N VAL A 42 -6.84 -0.83 2.80
CA VAL A 42 -6.88 -2.00 3.70
C VAL A 42 -8.25 -2.13 4.34
N ALA A 43 -8.84 -1.02 4.80
CA ALA A 43 -10.19 -1.01 5.38
C ALA A 43 -11.22 -1.54 4.38
N GLU A 44 -11.13 -1.18 3.09
CA GLU A 44 -11.99 -1.72 2.03
C GLU A 44 -11.81 -3.23 1.84
N VAL A 45 -10.56 -3.73 1.83
CA VAL A 45 -10.27 -5.16 1.67
C VAL A 45 -10.85 -6.00 2.81
N VAL A 46 -10.88 -5.45 4.03
CA VAL A 46 -11.39 -6.15 5.21
C VAL A 46 -12.85 -5.80 5.54
N ALA A 47 -13.49 -4.92 4.76
CA ALA A 47 -14.83 -4.42 5.06
C ALA A 47 -15.90 -5.51 5.09
N ASP A 48 -15.71 -6.58 4.32
CA ASP A 48 -16.64 -7.71 4.23
C ASP A 48 -16.48 -8.70 5.40
N ASP A 49 -15.45 -8.56 6.24
CA ASP A 49 -15.21 -9.39 7.42
C ASP A 49 -15.31 -8.54 8.71
N PRO A 50 -16.48 -8.51 9.37
CA PRO A 50 -16.66 -7.78 10.63
C PRO A 50 -15.82 -8.34 11.79
N LEU A 51 -15.20 -9.52 11.61
CA LEU A 51 -14.26 -10.16 12.52
C LEU A 51 -12.81 -10.05 12.02
N ALA A 52 -12.54 -9.23 11.00
CA ALA A 52 -11.23 -9.05 10.43
C ALA A 52 -10.21 -8.79 11.53
N SER A 53 -9.44 -9.84 11.82
CA SER A 53 -8.43 -9.79 12.87
C SER A 53 -7.40 -8.71 12.55
N LEU A 54 -6.76 -8.16 13.57
CA LEU A 54 -5.60 -7.27 13.40
C LEU A 54 -4.55 -7.91 12.47
N LEU A 55 -4.40 -9.24 12.54
CA LEU A 55 -3.54 -10.02 11.67
C LEU A 55 -3.93 -9.92 10.18
N ALA A 56 -5.22 -9.95 9.86
CA ALA A 56 -5.70 -9.81 8.48
C ALA A 56 -5.40 -8.40 7.92
N GLN A 57 -5.56 -7.37 8.76
CA GLN A 57 -5.21 -6.00 8.39
C GLN A 57 -3.71 -5.82 8.19
N GLU A 58 -2.89 -6.37 9.10
CA GLU A 58 -1.43 -6.37 8.97
C GLU A 58 -0.98 -7.09 7.69
N GLN A 59 -1.56 -8.26 7.40
CA GLN A 59 -1.24 -9.02 6.20
C GLN A 59 -1.68 -8.31 4.91
N ALA A 60 -2.81 -7.60 4.93
CA ALA A 60 -3.20 -6.74 3.82
C ALA A 60 -2.21 -5.58 3.62
N ARG A 61 -1.72 -4.96 4.70
CA ARG A 61 -0.71 -3.89 4.64
C ARG A 61 0.61 -4.36 4.03
N GLU A 62 1.02 -5.62 4.20
CA GLU A 62 2.21 -6.19 3.56
C GLU A 62 2.15 -6.25 2.02
N ASN A 63 0.95 -6.11 1.46
CA ASN A 63 0.75 -5.98 0.02
C ASN A 63 0.94 -4.54 -0.47
N PHE A 64 1.14 -3.57 0.41
CA PHE A 64 1.44 -2.20 0.05
C PHE A 64 2.86 -1.81 0.44
N ARG A 65 3.44 -0.87 -0.30
CA ARG A 65 4.69 -0.22 0.08
C ARG A 65 4.73 1.23 -0.39
N ILE A 66 5.36 2.09 0.40
CA ILE A 66 5.58 3.49 0.06
C ILE A 66 7.02 3.63 -0.45
N TYR A 67 7.14 4.10 -1.69
CA TYR A 67 8.41 4.46 -2.30
C TYR A 67 8.53 5.98 -2.39
N ARG A 68 9.64 6.53 -1.89
CA ARG A 68 9.91 7.97 -2.00
C ARG A 68 10.33 8.30 -3.42
N LEU A 69 9.75 9.34 -4.01
CA LEU A 69 10.27 9.88 -5.26
C LEU A 69 11.53 10.70 -4.93
N TRP A 70 12.70 10.16 -5.29
CA TRP A 70 13.95 10.92 -5.27
C TRP A 70 14.07 11.64 -6.61
N GLY A 71 14.17 12.97 -6.60
CA GLY A 71 14.47 13.76 -7.80
C GLY A 71 13.28 14.43 -8.50
N VAL A 72 12.37 15.04 -7.75
CA VAL A 72 11.71 16.25 -8.28
C VAL A 72 12.47 17.43 -7.67
N ALA A 73 13.43 17.92 -8.45
CA ALA A 73 14.11 19.19 -8.19
C ALA A 73 13.16 20.34 -8.54
#